data_AF-A0AAV4JD12-F1
#
_entry.id   AF-A0AAV4JD12-F1
#
_cell.length_a   1.000
_cell.length_b   1.000
_cell.length_c   1.000
_cell.angle_alpha   90.00
_cell.angle_beta   90.00
_cell.angle_gamma   90.00
#
_symmetry.space_group_name_H-M   'P 1'
#
loop_
_entity.id
_entity.type
_entity.pdbx_description
1 polymer ?
#
loop_
_entity_poly.entity_id
_entity_poly.type
_entity_poly.pdbx_seq_one_letter_code
_entity_poly.pdbx_strand_id
1 'polypeptide(L)'
;MGPTCTSTYCQKSKSRHCSTFEEERRKAIFTEFWNMRSWDERYTDVKTIFKKVKKKQARSESEERDSSYEWNLSCTEGENKQVCRKMFASTLGVSERTLCSWLTKEKQNVVPTVEREVTNPQTIKKPLSEEDKTFLEEWLLAIPTVPSQYCRKQLSYEGKRFIHEGRSQHQLHSDYTQSCHKKGFKAVEWKYFNGAFHRLNMSVFIPKKDQCDVCVGYKHGNIARDV
;
A
#
# COMPACT_ATOMS: atom_id res chain seq x y z
N MET A 1 -17.77 -10.64 11.83
CA MET A 1 -16.73 -11.21 12.71
C MET A 1 -15.87 -12.21 11.93
N GLY A 2 -14.54 -12.20 12.11
CA GLY A 2 -13.60 -13.11 11.43
C GLY A 2 -13.22 -14.35 12.26
N PRO A 3 -12.40 -15.26 11.71
CA PRO A 3 -11.96 -16.48 12.40
C PRO A 3 -11.08 -16.18 13.62
N THR A 4 -11.01 -17.13 14.55
CA THR A 4 -10.10 -17.08 15.70
C THR A 4 -8.63 -17.16 15.26
N CYS A 5 -7.72 -16.73 16.14
CA CYS A 5 -6.30 -16.89 15.89
C CYS A 5 -5.88 -18.36 16.03
N THR A 6 -5.30 -18.92 14.96
CA THR A 6 -4.77 -20.29 14.90
C THR A 6 -3.24 -20.36 15.01
N SER A 7 -2.59 -19.25 15.40
CA SER A 7 -1.12 -19.20 15.48
C SER A 7 -0.59 -20.06 16.61
N THR A 8 0.29 -21.01 16.28
CA THR A 8 1.01 -21.87 17.24
C THR A 8 1.81 -21.06 18.26
N TYR A 9 2.36 -19.91 17.86
CA TYR A 9 3.01 -18.97 18.78
C TYR A 9 2.04 -18.43 19.83
N CYS A 10 0.82 -18.05 19.43
CA CYS A 10 -0.17 -17.54 20.37
C CYS A 10 -0.70 -18.64 21.30
N GLN A 11 -0.76 -19.89 20.84
CA GLN A 11 -1.14 -21.03 21.69
C GLN A 11 -0.11 -21.35 22.76
N LYS A 12 1.19 -21.20 22.45
CA LYS A 12 2.29 -21.46 23.40
C LYS A 12 2.64 -20.25 24.28
N SER A 13 2.09 -19.07 23.97
CA SER A 13 2.44 -17.83 24.67
C SER A 13 1.81 -17.77 26.05
N LYS A 14 2.62 -17.43 27.07
CA LYS A 14 2.10 -17.15 28.42
C LYS A 14 1.45 -15.76 28.54
N SER A 15 1.77 -14.85 27.62
CA SER A 15 1.28 -13.45 27.65
C SER A 15 0.12 -13.19 26.70
N ARG A 16 -0.24 -14.15 25.82
CA ARG A 16 -1.36 -13.97 24.87
C ARG A 16 -2.38 -15.06 25.07
N HIS A 17 -3.60 -14.68 25.38
CA HIS A 17 -4.70 -15.57 25.74
C HIS A 17 -5.69 -15.74 24.59
N CYS A 18 -5.18 -15.84 23.35
CA CYS A 18 -6.05 -15.94 22.17
C CYS A 18 -6.96 -17.19 22.21
N SER A 19 -6.50 -18.29 22.80
CA SER A 19 -7.26 -19.54 22.92
C SER A 19 -8.34 -19.50 24.01
N THR A 20 -8.31 -18.50 24.90
CA THR A 20 -9.24 -18.38 26.03
C THR A 20 -10.58 -17.74 25.62
N PHE A 21 -10.67 -17.16 24.43
CA PHE A 21 -11.89 -16.49 23.97
C PHE A 21 -12.77 -17.44 23.17
N GLU A 22 -13.90 -17.81 23.76
CA GLU A 22 -14.98 -18.54 23.11
C GLU A 22 -15.71 -17.69 22.06
N GLU A 23 -16.40 -18.35 21.14
CA GLU A 23 -17.03 -17.68 20.00
C GLU A 23 -18.20 -16.78 20.44
N GLU A 24 -18.96 -17.21 21.45
CA GLU A 24 -20.08 -16.51 22.07
C GLU A 24 -19.61 -15.17 22.63
N ARG A 25 -18.51 -15.17 23.38
CA ARG A 25 -17.94 -13.93 23.94
C ARG A 25 -17.46 -12.99 22.83
N ARG A 26 -16.84 -13.53 21.78
CA ARG A 26 -16.40 -12.73 20.62
C ARG A 26 -17.58 -12.10 19.89
N LYS A 27 -18.71 -12.83 19.77
CA LYS A 27 -19.96 -12.29 19.21
C LYS A 27 -20.52 -11.17 20.07
N ALA A 28 -20.53 -11.31 21.40
CA ALA A 28 -20.98 -10.25 22.31
C ALA A 28 -20.16 -8.97 22.14
N ILE A 29 -18.82 -9.08 22.14
CA ILE A 29 -17.91 -7.93 21.91
C ILE A 29 -18.17 -7.30 20.54
N PHE A 30 -18.35 -8.12 19.50
CA PHE A 30 -18.66 -7.63 18.16
C PHE A 30 -19.96 -6.82 18.17
N THR A 31 -21.03 -7.36 18.75
CA THR A 31 -22.33 -6.67 18.81
C THR A 31 -22.24 -5.38 19.60
N GLU A 32 -21.59 -5.38 20.76
CA GLU A 32 -21.37 -4.18 21.58
C GLU A 32 -20.64 -3.07 20.80
N PHE A 33 -19.55 -3.45 20.12
CA PHE A 33 -18.77 -2.52 19.30
C PHE A 33 -19.57 -1.95 18.10
N TRP A 34 -20.40 -2.76 17.46
CA TRP A 34 -21.20 -2.31 16.30
C TRP A 34 -22.52 -1.63 16.68
N ASN A 35 -22.98 -1.77 17.93
CA ASN A 35 -24.11 -1.01 18.47
C ASN A 35 -23.79 0.49 18.64
N MET A 36 -22.52 0.85 18.73
CA MET A 36 -22.07 2.25 18.75
C MET A 36 -22.48 2.95 17.45
N ARG A 37 -22.99 4.18 17.58
CA ARG A 37 -23.63 4.92 16.47
C ARG A 37 -22.62 5.55 15.52
N SER A 38 -21.44 5.92 16.02
CA SER A 38 -20.44 6.65 15.22
C SER A 38 -19.09 5.92 15.13
N TRP A 39 -18.34 6.23 14.07
CA TRP A 39 -16.96 5.74 13.91
C TRP A 39 -16.01 6.35 14.94
N ASP A 40 -16.27 7.56 15.43
CA ASP A 40 -15.43 8.24 16.42
C ASP A 40 -15.62 7.67 17.83
N GLU A 41 -16.85 7.28 18.17
CA GLU A 41 -17.17 6.55 19.40
C GLU A 41 -16.44 5.20 19.42
N ARG A 42 -16.50 4.44 18.32
CA ARG A 42 -15.75 3.18 18.14
C ARG A 42 -14.24 3.36 18.26
N TYR A 43 -13.71 4.45 17.70
CA TYR A 43 -12.29 4.76 17.82
C TYR A 43 -11.90 5.04 19.28
N THR A 44 -12.73 5.81 19.99
CA THR A 44 -12.51 6.16 21.40
C THR A 44 -12.56 4.93 22.29
N ASP A 45 -13.55 4.07 22.11
CA ASP A 45 -13.66 2.79 22.82
C ASP A 45 -12.41 1.92 22.60
N VAL A 46 -12.02 1.69 21.34
CA VAL A 46 -10.83 0.90 21.00
C VAL A 46 -9.55 1.50 21.60
N LYS A 47 -9.46 2.83 21.69
CA LYS A 47 -8.36 3.54 22.34
C LYS A 47 -8.21 3.22 23.82
N THR A 48 -9.30 2.97 24.53
CA THR A 48 -9.24 2.57 25.94
C THR A 48 -8.72 1.14 26.11
N ILE A 49 -8.90 0.30 25.09
CA ILE A 49 -8.64 -1.14 25.16
C ILE A 49 -7.20 -1.49 24.77
N PHE A 50 -6.59 -0.79 23.80
CA PHE A 50 -5.19 -0.99 23.44
C PHE A 50 -4.25 -0.10 24.26
N LYS A 51 -3.10 -0.64 24.68
CA LYS A 51 -2.08 0.11 25.45
C LYS A 51 -0.79 0.23 24.67
N LYS A 52 -0.24 1.44 24.60
CA LYS A 52 1.09 1.69 24.02
C LYS A 52 2.16 1.32 25.05
N VAL A 53 3.05 0.40 24.68
CA VAL A 53 4.11 -0.10 25.57
C VAL A 53 5.47 0.15 24.94
N LYS A 54 6.40 0.70 25.72
CA LYS A 54 7.79 0.90 25.28
C LYS A 54 8.47 -0.45 25.10
N LYS A 55 9.25 -0.62 24.04
CA LYS A 55 10.06 -1.83 23.87
C LYS A 55 11.15 -1.83 24.94
N LYS A 56 11.36 -2.97 25.60
CA LYS A 56 12.41 -3.13 26.62
C LYS A 56 13.83 -3.06 26.04
N GLN A 57 13.99 -3.20 24.71
CA GLN A 57 15.26 -3.10 24.00
C GLN A 57 15.04 -2.43 22.64
N ALA A 58 15.64 -1.26 22.45
CA ALA A 58 15.74 -0.62 21.14
C ALA A 58 16.85 -1.32 20.33
N ARG A 59 16.52 -1.85 19.14
CA ARG A 59 17.53 -2.45 18.22
C ARG A 59 18.27 -1.40 17.38
N SER A 60 17.92 -0.13 17.49
CA SER A 60 18.49 0.97 16.71
C SER A 60 18.18 2.32 17.38
N GLU A 61 19.05 3.32 17.20
CA GLU A 61 18.87 4.74 17.60
C GLU A 61 17.64 5.43 16.97
N SER A 62 16.93 4.79 16.04
CA SER A 62 15.70 5.38 15.47
C SER A 62 14.53 5.34 16.45
N GLU A 63 14.19 6.51 17.00
CA GLU A 63 13.05 6.73 17.91
C GLU A 63 11.69 6.32 17.32
N GLU A 64 11.58 6.23 15.98
CA GLU A 64 10.31 6.01 15.29
C GLU A 64 9.68 4.63 15.50
N ARG A 65 10.45 3.62 15.94
CA ARG A 65 9.99 2.23 16.08
C ARG A 65 10.00 1.70 17.51
N ASP A 66 10.14 2.56 18.51
CA ASP A 66 10.41 2.13 19.89
C ASP A 66 9.15 1.76 20.70
N SER A 67 7.96 1.93 20.13
CA SER A 67 6.70 1.52 20.75
C SER A 67 6.11 0.26 20.13
N SER A 68 5.68 -0.66 20.98
CA SER A 68 4.77 -1.75 20.65
C SER A 68 3.37 -1.45 21.18
N TYR A 69 2.36 -2.15 20.68
CA TYR A 69 0.99 -2.03 21.17
C TYR A 69 0.52 -3.37 21.73
N GLU A 70 -0.08 -3.31 22.91
CA GLU A 70 -0.76 -4.42 23.56
C GLU A 70 -2.25 -4.33 23.24
N TRP A 71 -2.77 -5.40 22.63
CA TRP A 71 -4.17 -5.51 22.23
C TRP A 71 -4.87 -6.36 23.28
N ASN A 72 -5.88 -5.82 23.94
CA ASN A 72 -6.64 -6.56 24.96
C ASN A 72 -8.07 -6.79 24.50
N LEU A 73 -8.72 -7.82 24.99
CA LEU A 73 -10.15 -8.02 24.85
C LEU A 73 -10.73 -8.33 26.23
N SER A 74 -11.95 -7.87 26.48
CA SER A 74 -12.67 -8.14 27.73
C SER A 74 -13.17 -9.58 27.76
N CYS A 75 -12.57 -10.43 28.59
CA CYS A 75 -12.95 -11.84 28.74
C CYS A 75 -14.28 -11.99 29.50
N THR A 76 -14.41 -11.29 30.62
CA THR A 76 -15.59 -11.19 31.50
C THR A 76 -15.79 -9.72 31.89
N GLU A 77 -16.90 -9.37 32.53
CA GLU A 77 -17.12 -8.01 33.07
C GLU A 77 -15.95 -7.63 34.00
N GLY A 78 -15.03 -6.78 33.51
CA GLY A 78 -13.89 -6.25 34.26
C GLY A 78 -12.52 -6.87 33.96
N GLU A 79 -12.41 -8.04 33.33
CA GLU A 79 -11.11 -8.66 33.04
C GLU A 79 -10.70 -8.53 31.57
N ASN A 80 -9.64 -7.74 31.33
CA ASN A 80 -9.02 -7.60 30.02
C ASN A 80 -7.85 -8.57 29.86
N LYS A 81 -7.91 -9.44 28.84
CA LYS A 81 -6.83 -10.36 28.49
C LYS A 81 -6.16 -9.96 27.19
N GLN A 82 -4.84 -10.00 27.17
CA GLN A 82 -4.05 -9.67 26.00
C GLN A 82 -4.23 -10.72 24.90
N VAL A 83 -4.46 -10.28 23.67
CA VAL A 83 -4.57 -11.09 22.45
C VAL A 83 -3.61 -10.58 21.38
N CYS A 84 -3.46 -11.35 20.29
CA CYS A 84 -2.73 -10.85 19.14
C CYS A 84 -3.58 -9.86 18.34
N ARG A 85 -2.92 -8.97 17.59
CA ARG A 85 -3.56 -7.99 16.71
C ARG A 85 -4.57 -8.61 15.75
N LYS A 86 -4.25 -9.76 15.18
CA LYS A 86 -5.14 -10.48 14.26
C LYS A 86 -6.43 -10.94 14.95
N MET A 87 -6.33 -11.47 16.17
CA MET A 87 -7.50 -11.88 16.97
C MET A 87 -8.39 -10.68 17.31
N PHE A 88 -7.77 -9.57 17.71
CA PHE A 88 -8.45 -8.32 18.01
C PHE A 88 -9.21 -7.79 16.77
N ALA A 89 -8.50 -7.66 15.64
CA ALA A 89 -9.07 -7.24 14.36
C ALA A 89 -10.24 -8.14 13.91
N SER A 90 -10.04 -9.46 13.96
CA SER A 90 -11.08 -10.44 13.62
C SER A 90 -12.31 -10.33 14.53
N THR A 91 -12.11 -10.13 15.83
CA THR A 91 -13.21 -10.07 16.81
C THR A 91 -14.04 -8.81 16.62
N LEU A 92 -13.41 -7.65 16.41
CA LEU A 92 -14.13 -6.41 16.09
C LEU A 92 -14.66 -6.37 14.64
N GLY A 93 -14.17 -7.26 13.76
CA GLY A 93 -14.53 -7.27 12.34
C GLY A 93 -13.98 -6.07 11.55
N VAL A 94 -12.84 -5.54 11.97
CA VAL A 94 -12.13 -4.46 11.28
C VAL A 94 -10.84 -4.97 10.66
N SER A 95 -10.36 -4.31 9.61
CA SER A 95 -9.08 -4.67 9.00
C SER A 95 -7.90 -4.30 9.92
N GLU A 96 -6.81 -5.07 9.87
CA GLU A 96 -5.59 -4.70 10.58
C GLU A 96 -5.09 -3.32 10.15
N ARG A 97 -5.26 -2.95 8.88
CA ARG A 97 -4.90 -1.62 8.35
C ARG A 97 -5.68 -0.50 9.04
N THR A 98 -6.96 -0.70 9.30
CA THR A 98 -7.81 0.26 10.04
C THR A 98 -7.24 0.50 11.43
N LEU A 99 -6.91 -0.57 12.17
CA LEU A 99 -6.28 -0.46 13.49
C LEU A 99 -4.95 0.30 13.40
N CYS A 100 -4.12 0.04 12.39
CA CYS A 100 -2.88 0.79 12.18
C CYS A 100 -3.12 2.28 11.98
N SER A 101 -4.10 2.65 11.15
CA SER A 101 -4.41 4.06 10.87
C SER A 101 -4.80 4.85 12.12
N TRP A 102 -5.51 4.19 13.04
CA TRP A 102 -5.93 4.72 14.33
C TRP A 102 -4.76 5.00 15.28
N LEU A 103 -3.74 4.15 15.23
CA LEU A 103 -2.49 4.36 15.98
C LEU A 103 -1.68 5.53 15.41
N THR A 104 -1.68 5.70 14.09
CA THR A 104 -0.98 6.83 13.44
C THR A 104 -1.63 8.17 13.76
N LYS A 105 -2.97 8.22 13.91
CA LYS A 105 -3.70 9.42 14.36
C LYS A 105 -3.25 9.90 15.75
N GLU A 106 -2.77 9.03 16.64
CA GLU A 106 -2.22 9.47 17.94
C GLU A 106 -1.00 10.37 17.80
N LYS A 107 -0.14 10.12 16.80
CA LYS A 107 1.08 10.93 16.58
C LYS A 107 0.76 12.38 16.19
N GLN A 108 -0.45 12.67 15.71
CA GLN A 108 -0.86 13.99 15.23
C GLN A 108 -1.57 14.85 16.29
N ASN A 109 -1.93 14.30 17.45
CA ASN A 109 -2.72 14.99 18.49
C ASN A 109 -1.87 15.82 19.50
N VAL A 110 -0.63 16.18 19.17
CA VAL A 110 0.24 17.02 20.05
C VAL A 110 0.16 18.50 19.70
N VAL A 111 -0.80 18.92 18.86
CA VAL A 111 -1.03 20.35 18.57
C VAL A 111 -2.41 20.75 19.10
N PRO A 112 -2.54 21.82 19.90
CA PRO A 112 -3.82 22.24 20.46
C PRO A 112 -4.80 22.63 19.36
N THR A 113 -6.02 22.12 19.52
CA THR A 113 -7.31 22.64 19.09
C THR A 113 -7.28 23.87 18.20
N VAL A 114 -7.27 23.65 16.89
CA VAL A 114 -8.14 24.43 16.00
C VAL A 114 -9.23 23.47 15.63
N GLU A 115 -10.49 23.87 15.84
CA GLU A 115 -11.69 23.20 15.36
C GLU A 115 -11.53 22.95 13.87
N ARG A 116 -10.93 21.81 13.51
CA ARG A 116 -10.95 21.30 12.17
C ARG A 116 -12.27 20.59 12.08
N GLU A 117 -13.24 21.29 11.51
CA GLU A 117 -14.38 20.68 10.86
C GLU A 117 -13.95 19.36 10.23
N VAL A 118 -14.76 18.33 10.41
CA VAL A 118 -14.56 17.00 9.84
C VAL A 118 -14.76 17.08 8.32
N THR A 119 -13.98 17.91 7.63
CA THR A 119 -13.72 17.73 6.22
C THR A 119 -12.60 16.71 6.17
N ASN A 120 -12.98 15.45 6.05
CA ASN A 120 -12.18 14.48 5.34
C ASN A 120 -11.67 15.18 4.06
N PRO A 121 -10.40 15.57 3.90
CA PRO A 121 -9.94 16.05 2.62
C PRO A 121 -9.73 14.79 1.80
N GLN A 122 -10.84 14.18 1.36
CA GLN A 122 -10.89 13.83 -0.03
C GLN A 122 -10.63 15.15 -0.73
N THR A 123 -9.35 15.43 -1.01
CA THR A 123 -9.01 16.36 -2.07
C THR A 123 -9.82 15.84 -3.24
N ILE A 124 -10.93 16.52 -3.55
CA ILE A 124 -11.69 16.26 -4.75
C ILE A 124 -10.66 16.52 -5.83
N LYS A 125 -10.02 15.45 -6.30
CA LYS A 125 -9.02 15.54 -7.34
C LYS A 125 -9.80 16.12 -8.50
N LYS A 126 -9.55 17.40 -8.81
CA LYS A 126 -10.18 18.05 -9.97
C LYS A 126 -10.07 17.06 -11.13
N PRO A 127 -11.17 16.76 -11.82
CA PRO A 127 -11.15 15.80 -12.92
C PRO A 127 -10.03 16.20 -13.89
N LEU A 128 -9.37 15.20 -14.45
CA LEU A 128 -8.34 15.44 -15.45
C LEU A 128 -9.00 16.15 -16.64
N SER A 129 -8.46 17.31 -17.01
CA SER A 129 -9.01 18.10 -18.12
C SER A 129 -8.82 17.33 -19.45
N GLU A 130 -9.63 17.63 -20.46
CA GLU A 130 -9.43 17.02 -21.78
C GLU A 130 -8.10 17.49 -22.39
N GLU A 131 -7.70 18.73 -22.12
CA GLU A 131 -6.43 19.30 -22.56
C GLU A 131 -5.22 18.53 -21.99
N ASP A 132 -5.27 18.12 -20.71
CA ASP A 132 -4.20 17.30 -20.10
C ASP A 132 -4.11 15.90 -20.75
N LYS A 133 -5.25 15.34 -21.17
CA LYS A 133 -5.30 14.03 -21.85
C LYS A 133 -4.75 14.13 -23.27
N THR A 134 -5.16 15.15 -24.02
CA THR A 134 -4.63 15.42 -25.36
C THR A 134 -3.13 15.65 -25.31
N PHE A 135 -2.66 16.43 -24.32
CA PHE A 135 -1.22 16.65 -24.12
C PHE A 135 -0.46 15.34 -23.88
N LEU A 136 -1.00 14.41 -23.08
CA LEU A 136 -0.40 13.10 -22.88
C LEU A 136 -0.30 12.32 -24.19
N GLU A 137 -1.37 12.29 -24.98
CA GLU A 137 -1.38 11.54 -26.25
C GLU A 137 -0.36 12.13 -27.23
N GLU A 138 -0.36 13.45 -27.42
CA GLU A 138 0.64 14.15 -28.24
C GLU A 138 2.07 13.86 -27.77
N TRP A 139 2.30 13.92 -26.45
CA TRP A 139 3.60 13.66 -25.86
C TRP A 139 4.06 12.21 -26.12
N LEU A 140 3.17 11.23 -25.98
CA LEU A 140 3.46 9.82 -26.26
C LEU A 140 3.73 9.58 -27.75
N LEU A 141 2.97 10.21 -28.65
CA LEU A 141 3.14 10.07 -30.09
C LEU A 141 4.44 10.70 -30.60
N ALA A 142 4.94 11.74 -29.91
CA ALA A 142 6.18 12.44 -30.21
C ALA A 142 7.46 11.70 -29.77
N ILE A 143 7.33 10.63 -28.98
CA ILE A 143 8.49 9.81 -28.59
C ILE A 143 9.08 9.16 -29.85
N PRO A 144 10.41 9.21 -30.06
CA PRO A 144 11.04 8.52 -31.17
C PRO A 144 10.83 7.00 -31.04
N THR A 145 10.28 6.40 -32.09
CA THR A 145 10.02 4.96 -32.14
C THR A 145 10.89 4.28 -33.16
N VAL A 146 11.37 3.09 -32.80
CA VAL A 146 12.08 2.15 -33.66
C VAL A 146 11.04 1.34 -34.43
N PRO A 147 11.15 1.24 -35.78
CA PRO A 147 10.28 0.39 -36.57
C PRO A 147 10.32 -1.08 -36.10
N SER A 148 9.20 -1.79 -36.18
CA SER A 148 9.13 -3.22 -35.82
C SER A 148 10.00 -4.11 -36.70
N GLN A 149 10.61 -3.58 -37.77
CA GLN A 149 11.55 -4.29 -38.66
C GLN A 149 12.77 -4.85 -37.93
N TYR A 150 13.15 -4.25 -36.78
CA TYR A 150 14.24 -4.74 -35.93
C TYR A 150 13.81 -5.89 -35.00
N CYS A 151 12.50 -6.17 -34.92
CA CYS A 151 11.92 -7.28 -34.17
C CYS A 151 11.70 -8.47 -35.10
N ARG A 152 11.95 -9.70 -34.61
CA ARG A 152 11.64 -10.95 -35.33
C ARG A 152 10.18 -10.90 -35.81
N LYS A 153 9.89 -11.18 -37.09
CA LYS A 153 8.51 -11.21 -37.64
C LYS A 153 7.62 -12.12 -36.78
N GLN A 154 6.79 -11.51 -35.94
CA GLN A 154 5.74 -12.17 -35.16
C GLN A 154 4.48 -11.30 -35.29
N LEU A 155 3.31 -11.93 -35.43
CA LEU A 155 2.02 -11.22 -35.55
C LEU A 155 1.78 -10.25 -34.37
N SER A 156 2.31 -10.56 -33.18
CA SER A 156 2.21 -9.71 -31.98
C SER A 156 3.03 -8.41 -32.02
N TYR A 157 3.85 -8.19 -33.06
CA TYR A 157 4.63 -6.98 -33.28
C TYR A 157 4.14 -6.13 -34.45
N GLU A 158 3.10 -6.58 -35.15
CA GLU A 158 2.45 -5.82 -36.21
C GLU A 158 1.80 -4.56 -35.63
N GLY A 159 2.08 -3.41 -36.25
CA GLY A 159 1.59 -2.10 -35.78
C GLY A 159 2.13 -1.63 -34.42
N LYS A 160 3.09 -2.34 -33.81
CA LYS A 160 3.63 -2.00 -32.49
C LYS A 160 4.71 -0.93 -32.59
N ARG A 161 4.62 0.09 -31.74
CA ARG A 161 5.55 1.21 -31.67
C ARG A 161 6.59 0.98 -30.59
N PHE A 162 7.81 0.62 -30.99
CA PHE A 162 8.88 0.31 -30.04
C PHE A 162 9.65 1.57 -29.66
N ILE A 163 9.76 1.87 -28.38
CA ILE A 163 10.59 2.98 -27.88
C ILE A 163 12.00 2.45 -27.66
N HIS A 164 13.02 3.24 -27.99
CA HIS A 164 14.45 2.86 -27.89
C HIS A 164 14.82 2.20 -26.55
N GLU A 165 15.81 1.32 -26.59
CA GLU A 165 16.38 0.66 -25.41
C GLU A 165 16.87 1.66 -24.35
N GLY A 166 16.79 1.27 -23.08
CA GLY A 166 17.26 2.06 -21.94
C GLY A 166 16.21 2.96 -21.27
N ARG A 167 15.01 3.12 -21.86
CA ARG A 167 13.89 3.85 -21.22
C ARG A 167 12.82 2.89 -20.71
N SER A 168 12.74 2.72 -19.40
CA SER A 168 11.61 2.05 -18.76
C SER A 168 10.33 2.89 -18.84
N GLN A 169 9.16 2.24 -18.76
CA GLN A 169 7.88 2.97 -18.72
C GLN A 169 7.81 3.98 -17.56
N HIS A 170 8.42 3.66 -16.40
CA HIS A 170 8.50 4.57 -15.25
C HIS A 170 9.36 5.80 -15.55
N GLN A 171 10.49 5.63 -16.24
CA GLN A 171 11.30 6.77 -16.70
C GLN A 171 10.54 7.62 -17.70
N LEU A 172 9.78 7.01 -18.62
CA LEU A 172 8.92 7.75 -19.54
C LEU A 172 7.86 8.58 -18.80
N HIS A 173 7.22 8.02 -17.76
CA HIS A 173 6.27 8.79 -16.94
C HIS A 173 6.94 9.92 -16.16
N SER A 174 8.17 9.71 -15.70
CA SER A 174 8.99 10.77 -15.08
C SER A 174 9.30 11.90 -16.08
N ASP A 175 9.78 11.58 -17.29
CA ASP A 175 10.09 12.55 -18.35
C ASP A 175 8.83 13.33 -18.78
N TYR A 176 7.69 12.63 -18.87
CA TYR A 176 6.39 13.22 -19.13
C TYR A 176 5.99 14.20 -18.01
N THR A 177 6.14 13.80 -16.75
CA THR A 177 5.79 14.65 -15.60
C THR A 177 6.63 15.92 -15.59
N GLN A 178 7.92 15.83 -15.91
CA GLN A 178 8.78 17.01 -16.08
C GLN A 178 8.33 17.89 -17.26
N SER A 179 7.91 17.28 -18.37
CA SER A 179 7.38 18.00 -19.54
C SER A 179 6.08 18.74 -19.23
N CYS A 180 5.20 18.13 -18.42
CA CYS A 180 3.98 18.77 -17.93
C CYS A 180 4.30 20.00 -17.09
N HIS A 181 5.24 19.87 -16.14
CA HIS A 181 5.63 20.97 -15.26
C HIS A 181 6.24 22.15 -16.04
N LYS A 182 7.01 21.88 -17.10
CA LYS A 182 7.59 22.92 -17.97
C LYS A 182 6.54 23.66 -18.79
N LYS A 183 5.48 22.97 -19.22
CA LYS A 183 4.41 23.51 -20.07
C LYS A 183 3.17 23.98 -19.29
N GLY A 184 3.15 23.81 -17.98
CA GLY A 184 2.02 24.21 -17.12
C GLY A 184 0.82 23.25 -17.12
N PHE A 185 0.98 22.02 -17.61
CA PHE A 185 -0.06 21.00 -17.60
C PHE A 185 -0.08 20.20 -16.30
N LYS A 186 -1.24 19.64 -15.97
CA LYS A 186 -1.36 18.73 -14.83
C LYS A 186 -0.95 17.32 -15.27
N ALA A 187 0.11 16.80 -14.66
CA ALA A 187 0.56 15.44 -14.94
C ALA A 187 -0.50 14.39 -14.58
N VAL A 188 -0.76 13.47 -15.50
CA VAL A 188 -1.64 12.32 -15.22
C VAL A 188 -1.03 11.35 -14.21
N GLU A 189 -1.90 10.63 -13.51
CA GLU A 189 -1.48 9.51 -12.66
C GLU A 189 -0.93 8.34 -13.50
N TRP A 190 0.00 7.58 -12.90
CA TRP A 190 0.61 6.40 -13.50
C TRP A 190 -0.40 5.44 -14.14
N LYS A 191 -1.52 5.16 -13.46
CA LYS A 191 -2.55 4.23 -13.96
C LYS A 191 -3.13 4.69 -15.30
N TYR A 192 -3.38 6.00 -15.44
CA TYR A 192 -3.91 6.57 -16.68
C TYR A 192 -2.83 6.59 -17.76
N PHE A 193 -1.61 7.02 -17.41
CA PHE A 193 -0.45 6.98 -18.31
C PHE A 193 -0.23 5.58 -18.89
N ASN A 194 -0.18 4.56 -18.04
CA ASN A 194 0.04 3.17 -18.46
C ASN A 194 -1.10 2.66 -19.36
N GLY A 195 -2.35 3.05 -19.07
CA GLY A 195 -3.49 2.75 -19.93
C GLY A 195 -3.37 3.40 -21.32
N ALA A 196 -3.00 4.68 -21.39
CA ALA A 196 -2.78 5.39 -22.66
C ALA A 196 -1.61 4.80 -23.46
N PHE A 197 -0.51 4.48 -22.78
CA PHE A 197 0.66 3.84 -23.38
C PHE A 197 0.32 2.55 -24.13
N HIS A 198 -0.47 1.67 -23.50
CA HIS A 198 -0.91 0.43 -24.13
C HIS A 198 -1.98 0.63 -25.20
N ARG A 199 -2.89 1.60 -25.03
CA ARG A 199 -3.90 1.97 -26.04
C ARG A 199 -3.26 2.44 -27.34
N LEU A 200 -2.15 3.16 -27.27
CA LEU A 200 -1.35 3.60 -28.43
C LEU A 200 -0.42 2.50 -28.99
N ASN A 201 -0.60 1.25 -28.56
CA ASN A 201 0.20 0.09 -28.96
C ASN A 201 1.72 0.31 -28.81
N MET A 202 2.13 1.01 -27.76
CA MET A 202 3.54 1.28 -27.50
C MET A 202 4.18 0.20 -26.63
N SER A 203 5.48 -0.02 -26.81
CA SER A 203 6.28 -0.96 -26.02
C SER A 203 7.70 -0.43 -25.88
N VAL A 204 8.32 -0.64 -24.72
CA VAL A 204 9.76 -0.43 -24.59
C VAL A 204 10.47 -1.55 -25.36
N PHE A 205 11.41 -1.18 -26.24
CA PHE A 205 12.26 -2.14 -26.93
C PHE A 205 13.19 -2.78 -25.92
N ILE A 206 13.11 -4.11 -25.83
CA ILE A 206 14.03 -4.91 -25.04
C ILE A 206 14.76 -5.78 -26.05
N PRO A 207 16.03 -5.48 -26.35
CA PRO A 207 16.83 -6.34 -27.21
C PRO A 207 16.85 -7.75 -26.63
N LYS A 208 16.29 -8.71 -27.38
CA LYS A 208 16.37 -10.14 -27.05
C LYS A 208 17.52 -10.84 -27.76
N LYS A 209 18.08 -10.22 -28.81
CA LYS A 209 19.32 -10.66 -29.42
C LYS A 209 20.47 -10.00 -28.65
N ASP A 210 21.49 -10.78 -28.35
CA ASP A 210 22.79 -10.40 -27.75
C ASP A 210 22.90 -10.38 -26.22
N GLN A 211 21.89 -10.84 -25.47
CA GLN A 211 22.12 -11.23 -24.06
C GLN A 211 22.53 -12.69 -24.02
N CYS A 212 23.81 -12.97 -23.78
CA CYS A 212 24.25 -14.34 -23.50
C CYS A 212 23.62 -14.82 -22.19
N ASP A 213 23.40 -16.13 -22.06
CA ASP A 213 22.80 -16.75 -20.87
C ASP A 213 23.57 -16.39 -19.59
N VAL A 214 24.87 -16.08 -19.71
CA VAL A 214 25.74 -15.60 -18.63
C VAL A 214 25.30 -14.23 -18.11
N CYS A 215 25.00 -13.26 -18.99
CA CYS A 215 24.53 -11.94 -18.57
C CYS A 215 23.13 -12.02 -17.92
N VAL A 216 22.25 -12.88 -18.46
CA VAL A 216 20.91 -13.11 -17.92
C VAL A 216 20.99 -13.79 -16.57
N GLY A 217 21.82 -14.82 -16.43
CA GLY A 217 22.04 -15.52 -15.18
C GLY A 217 22.63 -14.60 -14.11
N TYR A 218 23.58 -13.72 -14.45
CA TYR A 218 24.16 -12.78 -13.49
C TYR A 218 23.12 -11.78 -13.00
N LYS A 219 22.33 -11.21 -13.93
CA LYS A 219 21.28 -10.24 -13.60
C LYS A 219 20.19 -10.82 -12.69
N HIS A 220 19.91 -12.12 -12.80
CA HIS A 220 18.95 -12.83 -11.96
C HIS A 220 19.58 -13.51 -10.73
N GLY A 221 20.88 -13.32 -10.49
CA GLY A 221 21.60 -13.87 -9.34
C GLY A 221 21.86 -15.38 -9.42
N ASN A 222 21.73 -15.98 -10.59
CA ASN A 222 21.94 -17.41 -10.83
C ASN A 222 23.42 -17.79 -10.99
N ILE A 223 24.31 -16.81 -11.19
CA ILE A 223 25.75 -16.99 -11.34
C ILE A 223 26.47 -15.83 -10.67
N ALA A 224 27.56 -16.14 -9.96
CA ALA A 224 28.44 -15.16 -9.35
C ALA A 224 29.39 -14.57 -10.40
N ARG A 225 29.88 -13.35 -10.16
CA ARG A 225 30.90 -12.72 -11.02
C ARG A 225 32.24 -13.36 -10.71
N ASP A 226 32.64 -14.34 -11.52
CA ASP A 226 34.01 -14.85 -11.45
C ASP A 226 34.95 -13.73 -11.93
N VAL A 227 36.02 -13.53 -11.14
CA VAL A 227 37.01 -12.44 -11.25
C VAL A 227 37.88 -12.60 -12.48
#